data_AF-A0A643F158-F1
#
_entry.id   AF-A0A643F158-F1
#
_cell.length_a   1.000
_cell.length_b   1.000
_cell.length_c   1.000
_cell.angle_alpha   90.00
_cell.angle_beta   90.00
_cell.angle_gamma   90.00
#
_symmetry.space_group_name_H-M   'P 1'
#
loop_
_entity.id
_entity.type
_entity.pdbx_description
1 polymer ?
#
loop_
_entity_poly.entity_id
_entity_poly.type
_entity_poly.pdbx_seq_one_letter_code
_entity_poly.pdbx_strand_id
1 'polypeptide(L)'
;MVSDGLPTHRHKKRGTEYVLIGVGKMQAENWRDPDIDADYDSQLVDMREVAVYRSVDDGAIWVRPREEFEDGRFVALPASPGASE
;
A
#
# COMPACT_ATOMS: atom_id res chain seq x y z
N MET A 1 -21.84 0.66 -7.94
CA MET A 1 -20.93 0.52 -9.08
C MET A 1 -19.68 1.31 -8.74
N VAL A 2 -18.61 0.64 -8.32
CA VAL A 2 -17.34 1.32 -8.05
C VAL A 2 -16.61 1.34 -9.38
N SER A 3 -16.48 2.52 -9.98
CA SER A 3 -15.62 2.72 -11.15
C SER A 3 -14.18 2.64 -10.67
N ASP A 4 -13.67 1.41 -10.64
CA ASP A 4 -12.33 1.06 -10.23
C ASP A 4 -11.34 1.53 -11.29
N GLY A 5 -10.53 2.53 -10.94
CA GLY A 5 -9.44 2.98 -11.81
C GLY A 5 -8.55 1.82 -12.27
N LEU A 6 -7.85 2.03 -13.39
CA LEU A 6 -6.93 1.03 -13.95
C LEU A 6 -5.89 0.59 -12.90
N PRO A 7 -5.46 -0.69 -12.94
CA PRO A 7 -4.44 -1.18 -12.02
C PRO A 7 -3.16 -0.37 -12.18
N THR A 8 -2.64 0.13 -11.07
CA THR A 8 -1.40 0.91 -11.04
C THR A 8 -0.21 0.08 -10.59
N HIS A 9 -0.44 -1.06 -9.93
CA HIS A 9 0.61 -1.92 -9.40
C HIS A 9 0.29 -3.40 -9.59
N ARG A 10 1.33 -4.24 -9.74
CA ARG A 10 1.22 -5.71 -9.74
C ARG A 10 2.20 -6.33 -8.75
N HIS A 11 1.73 -7.28 -7.95
CA HIS A 11 2.60 -8.01 -7.03
C HIS A 11 3.42 -9.08 -7.77
N LYS A 12 4.75 -8.96 -7.77
CA LYS A 12 5.66 -9.81 -8.56
C LYS A 12 5.45 -11.31 -8.36
N LYS A 13 5.30 -11.75 -7.11
CA LYS A 13 5.17 -13.19 -6.77
C LYS A 13 3.77 -13.75 -7.01
N ARG A 14 2.72 -12.93 -6.88
CA ARG A 14 1.33 -13.41 -6.84
C ARG A 14 0.59 -13.16 -8.16
N GLY A 15 1.07 -12.21 -8.97
CA GLY A 15 0.40 -11.78 -10.19
C GLY A 15 -0.79 -10.84 -9.96
N THR A 16 -1.32 -10.76 -8.74
CA THR A 16 -2.45 -9.89 -8.39
C THR A 16 -2.16 -8.42 -8.68
N GLU A 17 -3.16 -7.76 -9.23
CA GLU A 17 -3.13 -6.35 -9.61
C GLU A 17 -3.89 -5.50 -8.59
N TYR A 18 -3.40 -4.27 -8.42
CA TYR A 18 -3.88 -3.36 -7.41
C TYR A 18 -3.95 -1.93 -7.95
N VAL A 19 -4.86 -1.16 -7.37
CA VAL A 19 -4.94 0.29 -7.53
C VAL A 19 -4.43 0.93 -6.25
N LEU A 20 -3.28 1.60 -6.32
CA LEU A 20 -2.83 2.52 -5.27
C LEU A 20 -3.82 3.69 -5.19
N ILE A 21 -4.48 3.81 -4.04
CA ILE A 21 -5.42 4.89 -3.76
C ILE A 21 -4.66 6.13 -3.28
N GLY A 22 -3.65 5.93 -2.45
CA GLY A 22 -2.79 7.01 -1.97
C GLY A 22 -1.83 6.58 -0.88
N VAL A 23 -1.05 7.54 -0.41
CA VAL A 23 -0.17 7.41 0.76
C VAL A 23 -0.80 8.19 1.91
N GLY A 24 -0.91 7.54 3.07
CA GLY A 24 -1.42 8.13 4.31
C GLY A 24 -0.38 8.04 5.43
N LYS A 25 -0.81 8.37 6.65
CA LYS A 25 -0.04 8.17 7.88
C LYS A 25 -0.83 7.32 8.85
N MET A 26 -0.16 6.38 9.49
CA MET A 26 -0.72 5.63 10.61
C MET A 26 -0.99 6.60 11.76
N GLN A 27 -2.13 6.43 12.43
CA GLN A 27 -2.42 7.13 13.68
C GLN A 27 -2.83 6.07 14.70
N ALA A 28 -1.92 5.71 15.57
CA ALA A 28 -2.11 4.59 16.49
C ALA A 28 -1.26 4.74 17.75
N GLU A 29 -1.93 4.79 18.90
CA GLU A 29 -1.25 4.95 20.20
C GLU A 29 -0.63 3.64 20.71
N ASN A 30 -1.18 2.50 20.29
CA ASN A 30 -0.87 1.19 20.89
C ASN A 30 -0.33 0.16 19.89
N TRP A 31 -0.16 0.53 18.61
CA TRP A 31 0.42 -0.36 17.61
C TRP A 31 1.94 -0.22 17.64
N ARG A 32 2.63 -1.35 17.75
CA ARG A 32 4.09 -1.46 17.76
C ARG A 32 4.59 -2.39 16.67
N ASP A 33 5.78 -2.11 16.15
CA ASP A 33 6.49 -2.96 15.20
C ASP A 33 7.44 -3.92 15.94
N PRO A 34 7.14 -5.23 16.00
CA PRO A 34 7.96 -6.21 16.71
C PRO A 34 9.31 -6.49 16.03
N ASP A 35 9.48 -6.09 14.77
CA ASP A 35 10.72 -6.33 14.02
C ASP A 35 11.78 -5.25 14.28
N ILE A 36 11.44 -4.19 15.03
CA ILE A 36 12.38 -3.15 15.46
C ILE A 36 13.02 -3.56 16.78
N ASP A 37 14.33 -3.84 16.75
CA ASP A 37 15.16 -4.04 17.95
C ASP A 37 15.46 -2.69 18.63
N ALA A 38 14.44 -2.14 19.27
CA ALA A 38 14.49 -0.91 20.07
C ALA A 38 13.61 -1.04 21.31
N ASP A 39 13.79 -0.14 22.28
CA ASP A 39 12.93 -0.06 23.45
C ASP A 39 11.45 0.08 23.06
N TYR A 40 10.56 -0.47 23.88
CA TYR A 40 9.12 -0.59 23.60
C TYR A 40 8.44 0.70 23.12
N ASP A 41 8.81 1.85 23.70
CA ASP A 41 8.26 3.16 23.33
C ASP A 41 8.80 3.68 21.99
N SER A 42 9.93 3.16 21.53
CA SER A 42 10.57 3.50 20.25
C SER A 42 10.02 2.67 19.08
N GLN A 43 9.18 1.66 19.35
CA GLN A 43 8.56 0.79 18.33
C GLN A 43 7.21 1.34 17.82
N LEU A 44 6.76 2.51 18.28
CA LEU A 44 5.49 3.08 17.89
C LEU A 44 5.46 3.33 16.38
N VAL A 45 4.42 2.82 15.73
CA VAL A 45 4.19 3.05 14.28
C VAL A 45 3.40 4.33 14.01
N ASP A 46 3.10 5.11 15.04
CA ASP A 46 2.40 6.39 14.89
C ASP A 46 3.12 7.30 13.89
N MET A 47 2.35 7.99 13.05
CA MET A 47 2.82 8.85 11.97
C MET A 47 3.62 8.16 10.86
N ARG A 48 3.87 6.85 10.92
CA ARG A 48 4.56 6.08 9.86
C ARG A 48 3.75 6.14 8.56
N GLU A 49 4.42 6.36 7.44
CA GLU A 49 3.76 6.40 6.13
C GLU A 49 3.22 5.03 5.74
N VAL A 50 2.01 5.01 5.19
CA VAL A 50 1.35 3.77 4.73
C VAL A 50 0.83 3.94 3.32
N ALA A 51 0.98 2.89 2.51
CA ALA A 51 0.29 2.78 1.24
C ALA A 51 -1.11 2.20 1.45
N VAL A 52 -2.13 2.84 0.88
CA VAL A 52 -3.51 2.35 0.86
C VAL A 52 -3.85 1.95 -0.56
N TYR A 53 -4.21 0.69 -0.78
CA TYR A 53 -4.41 0.16 -2.11
C TYR A 53 -5.53 -0.89 -2.15
N ARG A 54 -6.16 -1.03 -3.31
CA ARG A 54 -7.30 -1.92 -3.53
C ARG A 54 -6.95 -3.03 -4.51
N SER A 55 -7.37 -4.24 -4.20
CA SER A 55 -7.33 -5.39 -5.11
C SER A 55 -8.32 -5.20 -6.26
N VAL A 56 -7.91 -5.46 -7.51
CA VAL A 56 -8.85 -5.46 -8.65
C VAL A 56 -9.69 -6.73 -8.72
N ASP A 57 -9.25 -7.81 -8.06
CA ASP A 57 -9.91 -9.12 -8.14
C ASP A 57 -11.17 -9.18 -7.28
N ASP A 58 -11.11 -8.64 -6.06
CA ASP A 58 -12.16 -8.76 -5.03
C ASP A 58 -12.54 -7.42 -4.36
N GLY A 59 -11.88 -6.32 -4.72
CA GLY A 59 -12.12 -5.00 -4.14
C GLY A 59 -11.60 -4.83 -2.71
N ALA A 60 -10.87 -5.79 -2.15
CA ALA A 60 -10.32 -5.69 -0.81
C ALA A 60 -9.33 -4.51 -0.68
N ILE A 61 -9.45 -3.75 0.41
CA ILE A 61 -8.54 -2.64 0.74
C ILE A 61 -7.45 -3.15 1.67
N TRP A 62 -6.22 -2.86 1.31
CA TRP A 62 -5.01 -3.17 2.06
C TRP A 62 -4.34 -1.88 2.52
N VAL A 63 -3.75 -1.94 3.71
CA VAL A 63 -2.90 -0.91 4.27
C VAL A 63 -1.60 -1.57 4.68
N ARG A 64 -0.47 -0.94 4.34
CA ARG A 64 0.87 -1.48 4.60
C ARG A 64 1.87 -0.35 4.80
N PRO A 65 2.94 -0.51 5.61
CA PRO A 65 4.06 0.42 5.60
C PRO A 65 4.53 0.73 4.18
N ARG A 66 4.75 2.02 3.88
CA ARG A 66 5.09 2.48 2.54
C ARG A 66 6.38 1.84 2.05
N GLU A 67 7.38 1.73 2.90
CA GLU A 67 8.67 1.12 2.60
C GLU A 67 8.56 -0.35 2.21
N GLU A 68 7.61 -1.11 2.78
CA GLU A 68 7.35 -2.49 2.37
C GLU A 68 6.57 -2.59 1.05
N PHE A 69 5.80 -1.55 0.72
CA PHE A 69 5.13 -1.48 -0.57
C PHE A 69 6.12 -1.12 -1.69
N GLU A 70 7.10 -0.27 -1.37
CA GLU A 70 8.12 0.23 -2.30
C GLU A 70 9.40 -0.64 -2.35
N ASP A 71 9.50 -1.69 -1.55
CA ASP A 71 10.68 -2.59 -1.49
C ASP A 71 10.95 -3.44 -2.74
N GLY A 72 10.13 -3.26 -3.78
CA GLY A 72 10.21 -3.99 -5.04
C GLY A 72 9.39 -5.27 -5.10
N ARG A 73 8.54 -5.60 -4.11
CA ARG A 73 7.52 -6.67 -4.24
C ARG A 73 6.43 -6.31 -5.24
N PHE A 74 6.17 -5.01 -5.40
CA PHE A 74 5.22 -4.47 -6.36
C PHE A 74 5.98 -3.82 -7.53
N VAL A 75 5.43 -3.96 -8.74
CA VAL A 75 5.88 -3.19 -9.92
C VAL A 75 4.79 -2.21 -10.30
N ALA A 76 5.17 -0.95 -10.55
CA ALA A 76 4.28 0.02 -11.16
C ALA A 76 3.91 -0.44 -12.59
N LEU A 77 2.64 -0.34 -12.91
CA LEU A 77 2.12 -0.59 -14.25
C LEU A 77 2.07 0.75 -15.00
N PRO A 78 2.33 0.75 -16.32
CA PRO A 78 2.18 1.96 -17.12
C PRO A 78 0.72 2.44 -17.03
N ALA A 79 0.52 3.74 -16.87
CA ALA A 79 -0.80 4.33 -17.09
C ALA A 79 -1.25 3.93 -18.50
N SER A 80 -2.46 3.38 -18.65
CA SER A 80 -2.94 3.09 -20.00
C SER A 80 -2.96 4.39 -20.80
N PRO A 81 -2.37 4.43 -21.99
CA PRO A 81 -2.49 5.58 -22.88
C PRO A 81 -3.97 5.73 -23.26
N GLY A 82 -4.67 6.63 -22.59
CA GLY A 82 -6.12 6.81 -22.75
C GLY A 82 -6.82 7.74 -21.77
N ALA A 83 -6.14 8.30 -20.77
CA ALA A 83 -6.73 9.30 -19.86
C ALA A 83 -6.10 10.68 -20.09
N SER A 84 -6.46 11.30 -21.22
CA SER A 84 -6.42 12.75 -21.41
C SER A 84 -7.78 13.18 -21.93
N GLU A 85 -8.57 13.84 -21.07
CA GLU A 85 -9.61 14.79 -21.45
C GLU A 85 -9.53 16.00 -20.51
#